data_AF-A0A9P6MTT8-F1
#
_entry.id   AF-A0A9P6MTT8-F1
#
_cell.length_a   1.000
_cell.length_b   1.000
_cell.length_c   1.000
_cell.angle_alpha   90.00
_cell.angle_beta   90.00
_cell.angle_gamma   90.00
#
_symmetry.space_group_name_H-M   'P 1'
#
loop_
_entity.id
_entity.type
_entity.pdbx_description
1 polymer ?
#
loop_
_entity_poly.entity_id
_entity_poly.type
_entity_poly.pdbx_seq_one_letter_code
_entity_poly.pdbx_strand_id
1 'polypeptide(L)'
;MAPSAAPGNLPSFQNAADELEYYKNYAKRVEEDLADTRYQLEEFQQSSKELEDELEKEVESTERRYNEIRIRNDAMRQEVEEWKEKYQQAVKDSNANINQLTRQLDVLKQQTELFIKKERALEQDNDDLERTERATKWSLQELEIKYNAAVEKTAILESEVAAKAALTEEVQRLKDELRDANVELAVMKSNQASMSNGSSATLSSHQGSDTSLPDVTPYRSPIGSNYEAMPSLRARLAKNSALQRSSARLAGSGSVPTATGTVSGAPNNPVKAVQDMVGRVKSLEARLASCRSLVTPLLQPPPSYSTSIPNTSGRASLQGSSISSTLSSSSRPGSPTAYSPASSTLTSPKVSRRTSLLLQQHLQQHREQREQQLREQQRAMAGAGLVST
;
A
#
# COMPACT_ATOMS: atom_id res chain seq x y z
N MET A 1 -31.56 -53.93 -76.07
CA MET A 1 -31.37 -54.58 -77.38
C MET A 1 -32.48 -55.61 -77.53
N ALA A 2 -33.46 -55.36 -78.41
CA ALA A 2 -34.50 -56.35 -78.72
C ALA A 2 -33.92 -57.37 -79.72
N PRO A 3 -34.15 -58.68 -79.55
CA PRO A 3 -33.70 -59.65 -80.53
C PRO A 3 -34.57 -59.53 -81.79
N SER A 4 -33.89 -59.25 -82.91
CA SER A 4 -34.45 -59.26 -84.26
C SER A 4 -34.95 -60.66 -84.59
N ALA A 5 -36.26 -60.82 -84.76
CA ALA A 5 -36.87 -62.06 -85.23
C ALA A 5 -36.39 -62.35 -86.67
N ALA A 6 -35.59 -63.42 -86.83
CA ALA A 6 -35.25 -63.97 -88.13
C ALA A 6 -36.47 -64.77 -88.67
N PRO A 7 -36.76 -64.72 -89.99
CA PRO A 7 -37.83 -65.51 -90.60
C PRO A 7 -37.50 -67.01 -90.49
N GLY A 8 -38.45 -67.77 -89.94
CA GLY A 8 -38.30 -69.17 -89.59
C GLY A 8 -37.97 -70.08 -90.77
N ASN A 9 -36.85 -70.80 -90.65
CA ASN A 9 -36.62 -72.00 -91.42
C ASN A 9 -37.49 -73.11 -90.81
N LEU A 10 -38.64 -73.38 -91.41
CA LEU A 10 -39.56 -74.43 -90.95
C LEU A 10 -38.89 -75.79 -91.17
N PRO A 11 -38.73 -76.62 -90.12
CA PRO A 11 -38.12 -77.94 -90.29
C PRO A 11 -39.02 -78.83 -91.16
N SER A 12 -38.42 -79.53 -92.13
CA SER A 12 -39.13 -80.51 -92.98
C SER A 12 -39.04 -81.89 -92.35
N PHE A 13 -40.18 -82.53 -92.09
CA PHE A 13 -40.25 -83.84 -91.44
C PHE A 13 -40.60 -84.94 -92.45
N GLN A 14 -39.99 -86.12 -92.30
CA GLN A 14 -40.24 -87.27 -93.19
C GLN A 14 -41.37 -88.18 -92.68
N ASN A 15 -41.73 -88.07 -91.39
CA ASN A 15 -42.77 -88.85 -90.75
C ASN A 15 -43.49 -88.00 -89.69
N ALA A 16 -44.79 -88.23 -89.49
CA ALA A 16 -45.60 -87.48 -88.53
C ALA A 16 -45.14 -87.66 -87.07
N ALA A 17 -44.48 -88.79 -86.77
CA ALA A 17 -43.89 -89.06 -85.46
C ALA A 17 -42.69 -88.14 -85.16
N ASP A 18 -41.83 -87.90 -86.16
CA ASP A 18 -40.62 -87.06 -86.01
C ASP A 18 -40.97 -85.58 -85.88
N GLU A 19 -42.04 -85.14 -86.57
CA GLU A 19 -42.62 -83.81 -86.42
C GLU A 19 -43.14 -83.57 -84.99
N LEU A 20 -43.90 -84.54 -84.47
CA LEU A 20 -44.45 -84.47 -83.13
C LEU A 20 -43.34 -84.49 -82.06
N GLU A 21 -42.29 -85.29 -82.25
CA GLU A 21 -41.13 -85.32 -81.36
C GLU A 21 -40.34 -84.00 -81.39
N TYR A 22 -40.14 -83.40 -82.57
CA TYR A 22 -39.50 -82.09 -82.70
C TYR A 22 -40.28 -81.01 -81.95
N TYR A 23 -41.60 -80.88 -82.18
CA TYR A 23 -42.40 -79.86 -81.51
C TYR A 23 -42.53 -80.10 -80.00
N LYS A 24 -42.53 -81.37 -79.57
CA LYS A 24 -42.48 -81.72 -78.14
C LYS A 24 -41.16 -81.28 -77.50
N ASN A 25 -40.03 -81.54 -78.16
CA ASN A 25 -38.71 -81.11 -77.68
C ASN A 25 -38.54 -79.59 -77.75
N TYR A 26 -39.12 -78.93 -78.76
CA TYR A 26 -39.14 -77.48 -78.88
C TYR A 26 -39.97 -76.83 -77.76
N ALA A 27 -41.18 -77.34 -77.51
CA ALA A 27 -42.01 -76.89 -76.38
C ALA A 27 -41.27 -77.07 -75.04
N LYS A 28 -40.63 -78.22 -74.84
CA LYS A 28 -39.82 -78.48 -73.63
C LYS A 28 -38.66 -77.49 -73.48
N ARG A 29 -37.93 -77.17 -74.56
CA ARG A 29 -36.85 -76.17 -74.51
C ARG A 29 -37.38 -74.77 -74.21
N VAL A 30 -38.49 -74.38 -74.81
CA VAL A 30 -39.13 -73.08 -74.53
C VAL A 30 -39.61 -73.02 -73.08
N GLU A 31 -40.15 -74.11 -72.53
CA GLU A 31 -40.52 -74.21 -71.12
C GLU A 31 -39.30 -74.10 -70.19
N GLU A 32 -38.18 -74.76 -70.53
CA GLU A 32 -36.90 -74.66 -69.83
C GLU A 32 -36.35 -73.22 -69.88
N ASP A 33 -36.28 -72.59 -71.06
CA ASP A 33 -35.84 -71.19 -71.22
C ASP A 33 -36.74 -70.21 -70.46
N LEU A 34 -38.05 -70.45 -70.43
CA LEU A 34 -39.00 -69.65 -69.66
C LEU A 34 -38.78 -69.82 -68.15
N ALA A 35 -38.53 -71.05 -67.69
CA ALA A 35 -38.18 -71.31 -66.30
C ALA A 35 -36.87 -70.62 -65.89
N ASP A 36 -35.83 -70.71 -66.72
CA ASP A 36 -34.52 -70.09 -66.50
C ASP A 36 -34.62 -68.56 -66.46
N THR A 37 -35.36 -67.95 -67.40
CA THR A 37 -35.55 -66.50 -67.42
C THR A 37 -36.39 -66.00 -66.24
N ARG A 38 -37.38 -66.78 -65.77
CA ARG A 38 -38.12 -66.48 -64.53
C ARG A 38 -37.20 -66.52 -63.31
N TYR A 39 -36.37 -67.56 -63.22
CA TYR A 39 -35.41 -67.69 -62.13
C TYR A 39 -34.42 -66.51 -62.11
N GLN A 40 -33.86 -66.15 -63.27
CA GLN A 40 -32.96 -64.99 -63.38
C GLN A 40 -33.64 -63.66 -63.02
N LEU A 41 -34.92 -63.49 -63.38
CA LEU A 41 -35.68 -62.31 -62.99
C LEU A 41 -35.90 -62.26 -61.48
N GLU A 42 -36.23 -63.39 -60.85
CA GLU A 42 -36.40 -63.48 -59.39
C GLU A 42 -35.08 -63.19 -58.67
N GLU A 43 -33.96 -63.75 -59.13
CA GLU A 43 -32.62 -63.46 -58.60
C GLU A 43 -32.26 -61.97 -58.73
N PHE A 44 -32.53 -61.36 -59.90
CA PHE A 44 -32.29 -59.93 -60.10
C PHE A 44 -33.18 -59.06 -59.20
N GLN A 45 -34.45 -59.42 -59.03
CA GLN A 45 -35.37 -58.72 -58.13
C GLN A 45 -34.90 -58.82 -56.67
N GLN A 46 -34.49 -60.01 -56.24
CA GLN A 46 -33.97 -60.23 -54.90
C GLN A 46 -32.66 -59.47 -54.67
N SER A 47 -31.73 -59.50 -55.62
CA SER A 47 -30.47 -58.74 -55.55
C SER A 47 -30.71 -57.22 -55.54
N SER A 48 -31.67 -56.73 -56.34
CA SER A 48 -32.04 -55.30 -56.34
C SER A 48 -32.59 -54.88 -54.98
N LYS A 49 -33.46 -55.71 -54.39
CA LYS A 49 -34.02 -55.46 -53.06
C LYS A 49 -32.94 -55.47 -51.97
N GLU A 50 -32.01 -56.40 -52.00
CA GLU A 50 -30.90 -56.45 -51.03
C GLU A 50 -30.00 -55.21 -51.13
N LEU A 51 -29.75 -54.71 -52.35
CA LEU A 51 -29.00 -53.49 -52.58
C LEU A 51 -29.76 -52.25 -52.07
N GLU A 52 -31.08 -52.17 -52.31
CA GLU A 52 -31.94 -51.11 -51.77
C GLU A 52 -31.88 -51.10 -50.23
N ASP A 53 -32.02 -52.27 -49.59
CA ASP A 53 -31.93 -52.41 -48.12
C ASP A 53 -30.54 -51.98 -47.58
N GLU A 54 -29.45 -52.23 -48.31
CA GLU A 54 -28.10 -51.80 -47.92
C GLU A 54 -27.92 -50.28 -48.05
N LEU A 55 -28.42 -49.69 -49.14
CA LEU A 55 -28.41 -48.25 -49.36
C LEU A 55 -29.25 -47.52 -48.29
N GLU A 56 -30.43 -48.02 -47.95
CA GLU A 56 -31.26 -47.46 -46.88
C GLU A 56 -30.51 -47.48 -45.53
N LYS A 57 -29.83 -48.58 -45.20
CA LYS A 57 -29.00 -48.67 -43.98
C LYS A 57 -27.85 -47.67 -43.98
N GLU A 58 -27.20 -47.44 -45.13
CA GLU A 58 -26.12 -46.46 -45.25
C GLU A 58 -26.67 -45.03 -45.08
N VAL A 59 -27.80 -44.71 -45.71
CA VAL A 59 -28.48 -43.41 -45.56
C VAL A 59 -28.83 -43.18 -44.10
N GLU A 60 -29.49 -44.11 -43.43
CA GLU A 60 -29.83 -43.97 -42.01
C GLU A 60 -28.58 -43.80 -41.12
N SER A 61 -27.52 -44.53 -41.40
CA SER A 61 -26.26 -44.44 -40.66
C SER A 61 -25.61 -43.06 -40.82
N THR A 62 -25.58 -42.54 -42.05
CA THR A 62 -25.03 -41.21 -42.34
C THR A 62 -25.89 -40.10 -41.75
N GLU A 63 -27.22 -40.21 -41.78
CA GLU A 63 -28.15 -39.27 -41.15
C GLU A 63 -28.00 -39.26 -39.62
N ARG A 64 -27.89 -40.44 -39.00
CA ARG A 64 -27.61 -40.56 -37.55
C ARG A 64 -26.31 -39.86 -37.19
N ARG A 65 -25.22 -40.13 -37.92
CA ARG A 65 -23.92 -39.49 -37.69
C ARG A 65 -23.96 -37.98 -37.91
N TYR A 66 -24.68 -37.52 -38.94
CA TYR A 66 -24.87 -36.09 -39.20
C TYR A 66 -25.60 -35.41 -38.04
N ASN A 67 -26.68 -36.01 -37.55
CA ASN A 67 -27.45 -35.46 -36.44
C ASN A 67 -26.63 -35.43 -35.13
N GLU A 68 -25.85 -36.48 -34.84
CA GLU A 68 -24.94 -36.49 -33.69
C GLU A 68 -23.88 -35.38 -33.77
N ILE A 69 -23.26 -35.20 -34.94
CA ILE A 69 -22.27 -34.12 -35.16
C ILE A 69 -22.94 -32.75 -35.01
N ARG A 70 -24.17 -32.59 -35.53
CA ARG A 70 -24.93 -31.35 -35.42
C ARG A 70 -25.22 -31.01 -33.95
N ILE A 71 -25.76 -31.96 -33.17
CA ILE A 71 -26.04 -31.77 -31.74
C ILE A 71 -24.75 -31.42 -30.99
N ARG A 72 -23.64 -32.11 -31.28
CA ARG A 72 -22.34 -31.80 -30.67
C ARG A 72 -21.85 -30.40 -31.06
N ASN A 73 -22.05 -29.98 -32.31
CA ASN A 73 -21.69 -28.64 -32.76
C ASN A 73 -22.51 -27.57 -32.02
N ASP A 74 -23.81 -27.77 -31.88
CA ASP A 74 -24.69 -26.85 -31.16
C ASP A 74 -24.35 -26.77 -29.66
N ALA A 75 -24.04 -27.90 -29.02
CA ALA A 75 -23.55 -27.93 -27.64
C ALA A 75 -22.24 -27.16 -27.48
N MET A 76 -21.25 -27.39 -28.36
CA MET A 76 -19.99 -26.63 -28.32
C MET A 76 -20.20 -25.14 -28.56
N ARG A 77 -21.15 -24.74 -29.42
CA ARG A 77 -21.49 -23.32 -29.63
C ARG A 77 -22.09 -22.69 -28.38
N GLN A 78 -22.97 -23.40 -27.68
CA GLN A 78 -23.54 -22.95 -26.41
C GLN A 78 -22.46 -22.79 -25.35
N GLU A 79 -21.58 -23.78 -25.19
CA GLU A 79 -20.45 -23.69 -24.26
C GLU A 79 -19.56 -22.48 -24.55
N VAL A 80 -19.26 -22.20 -25.82
CA VAL A 80 -18.47 -21.02 -26.21
C VAL A 80 -19.17 -19.72 -25.81
N GLU A 81 -20.49 -19.60 -26.04
CA GLU A 81 -21.21 -18.39 -25.65
C GLU A 81 -21.30 -18.25 -24.13
N GLU A 82 -21.55 -19.33 -23.40
CA GLU A 82 -21.51 -19.32 -21.94
C GLU A 82 -20.15 -18.86 -21.39
N TRP A 83 -19.05 -19.37 -21.95
CA TRP A 83 -17.71 -18.96 -21.53
C TRP A 83 -17.42 -17.50 -21.89
N LYS A 84 -17.93 -17.02 -23.02
CA LYS A 84 -17.85 -15.62 -23.41
C LYS A 84 -18.64 -14.71 -22.47
N GLU A 85 -19.83 -15.10 -22.07
CA GLU A 85 -20.62 -14.39 -21.07
C GLU A 85 -19.93 -14.38 -19.70
N LYS A 86 -19.47 -15.54 -19.21
CA LYS A 86 -18.71 -15.67 -17.95
C LYS A 86 -17.46 -14.79 -17.96
N TYR A 87 -16.72 -14.79 -19.07
CA TYR A 87 -15.54 -13.94 -19.23
C TYR A 87 -15.90 -12.45 -19.21
N GLN A 88 -16.91 -12.03 -19.97
CA GLN A 88 -17.35 -10.63 -19.97
C GLN A 88 -17.82 -10.19 -18.60
N GLN A 89 -18.54 -11.04 -17.86
CA GLN A 89 -18.97 -10.76 -16.50
C GLN A 89 -17.77 -10.62 -15.56
N ALA A 90 -16.81 -11.55 -15.61
CA ALA A 90 -15.59 -11.48 -14.81
C ALA A 90 -14.77 -10.21 -15.09
N VAL A 91 -14.69 -9.78 -16.37
CA VAL A 91 -14.02 -8.52 -16.74
C VAL A 91 -14.77 -7.31 -16.19
N LYS A 92 -16.10 -7.28 -16.27
CA LYS A 92 -16.93 -6.21 -15.69
C LYS A 92 -16.74 -6.11 -14.18
N ASP A 93 -16.78 -7.23 -13.48
CA ASP A 93 -16.62 -7.29 -12.02
C ASP A 93 -15.21 -6.88 -11.59
N SER A 94 -14.18 -7.34 -12.31
CA SER A 94 -12.79 -6.92 -12.10
C SER A 94 -12.63 -5.41 -12.29
N ASN A 95 -13.18 -4.85 -13.38
CA ASN A 95 -13.13 -3.40 -13.62
C ASN A 95 -13.89 -2.60 -12.54
N ALA A 96 -15.04 -3.09 -12.08
CA ALA A 96 -15.78 -2.47 -10.99
C ALA A 96 -14.95 -2.45 -9.69
N ASN A 97 -14.29 -3.56 -9.35
CA ASN A 97 -13.41 -3.67 -8.20
C ASN A 97 -12.18 -2.75 -8.32
N ILE A 98 -11.52 -2.74 -9.49
CA ILE A 98 -10.38 -1.83 -9.77
C ILE A 98 -10.80 -0.37 -9.56
N ASN A 99 -11.96 0.04 -10.09
CA ASN A 99 -12.49 1.38 -9.92
C ASN A 99 -12.80 1.71 -8.45
N GLN A 100 -13.38 0.76 -7.71
CA GLN A 100 -13.64 0.92 -6.28
C GLN A 100 -12.33 1.11 -5.49
N LEU A 101 -11.34 0.25 -5.71
CA LEU A 101 -10.03 0.33 -5.04
C LEU A 101 -9.28 1.61 -5.42
N THR A 102 -9.41 2.06 -6.67
CA THR A 102 -8.80 3.32 -7.13
C THR A 102 -9.40 4.51 -6.40
N ARG A 103 -10.75 4.56 -6.26
CA ARG A 103 -11.43 5.60 -5.46
C ARG A 103 -10.99 5.57 -4.00
N GLN A 104 -10.90 4.38 -3.39
CA GLN A 104 -10.45 4.25 -2.00
C GLN A 104 -9.00 4.73 -1.82
N LEU A 105 -8.10 4.40 -2.76
CA LEU A 105 -6.73 4.89 -2.76
C LEU A 105 -6.67 6.41 -2.84
N ASP A 106 -7.49 7.03 -3.70
CA ASP A 106 -7.49 8.49 -3.84
C ASP A 106 -8.05 9.18 -2.59
N VAL A 107 -9.07 8.60 -1.93
CA VAL A 107 -9.56 9.08 -0.63
C VAL A 107 -8.46 9.01 0.42
N LEU A 108 -7.72 7.90 0.51
CA LEU A 108 -6.62 7.75 1.47
C LEU A 108 -5.48 8.75 1.20
N LYS A 109 -5.15 9.00 -0.07
CA LYS A 109 -4.17 10.05 -0.44
C LYS A 109 -4.65 11.42 0.02
N GLN A 110 -5.89 11.78 -0.27
CA GLN A 110 -6.48 13.06 0.15
C GLN A 110 -6.47 13.19 1.68
N GLN A 111 -6.85 12.16 2.42
CA GLN A 111 -6.78 12.15 3.90
C GLN A 111 -5.35 12.33 4.40
N THR A 112 -4.38 11.67 3.77
CA THR A 112 -2.96 11.81 4.13
C THR A 112 -2.48 13.25 3.91
N GLU A 113 -2.82 13.86 2.77
CA GLU A 113 -2.50 15.27 2.50
C GLU A 113 -3.16 16.22 3.51
N LEU A 114 -4.41 15.95 3.91
CA LEU A 114 -5.10 16.72 4.93
C LEU A 114 -4.42 16.58 6.30
N PHE A 115 -4.00 15.38 6.69
CA PHE A 115 -3.28 15.18 7.95
C PHE A 115 -1.93 15.90 7.96
N ILE A 116 -1.17 15.85 6.86
CA ILE A 116 0.10 16.58 6.75
C ILE A 116 -0.15 18.10 6.87
N LYS A 117 -1.20 18.63 6.23
CA LYS A 117 -1.55 20.06 6.35
C LYS A 117 -1.94 20.42 7.78
N LYS A 118 -2.73 19.57 8.44
CA LYS A 118 -3.17 19.76 9.82
C LYS A 118 -1.99 19.70 10.80
N GLU A 119 -1.07 18.77 10.60
CA GLU A 119 0.15 18.64 11.41
C GLU A 119 0.98 19.92 11.35
N ARG A 120 1.26 20.44 10.15
CA ARG A 120 1.96 21.72 10.00
C ARG A 120 1.23 22.91 10.64
N ALA A 121 -0.09 22.95 10.55
CA ALA A 121 -0.88 24.00 11.20
C ALA A 121 -0.76 23.92 12.73
N LEU A 122 -0.80 22.70 13.29
CA LEU A 122 -0.60 22.48 14.73
C LEU A 122 0.83 22.80 15.18
N GLU A 123 1.84 22.51 14.36
CA GLU A 123 3.22 22.91 14.63
C GLU A 123 3.36 24.44 14.68
N GLN A 124 2.75 25.15 13.72
CA GLN A 124 2.73 26.61 13.69
C GLN A 124 1.99 27.19 14.91
N ASP A 125 0.80 26.67 15.23
CA ASP A 125 0.04 27.11 16.41
C ASP A 125 0.83 26.87 17.70
N ASN A 126 1.58 25.76 17.79
CA ASN A 126 2.45 25.47 18.92
C ASN A 126 3.62 26.47 19.03
N ASP A 127 4.28 26.78 17.91
CA ASP A 127 5.35 27.80 17.88
C ASP A 127 4.84 29.19 18.32
N ASP A 128 3.64 29.56 17.88
CA ASP A 128 2.97 30.80 18.28
C ASP A 128 2.62 30.79 19.77
N LEU A 129 2.09 29.67 20.29
CA LEU A 129 1.83 29.48 21.71
C LEU A 129 3.10 29.63 22.55
N GLU A 130 4.20 28.96 22.20
CA GLU A 130 5.48 29.11 22.90
C GLU A 130 6.00 30.56 22.84
N ARG A 131 5.79 31.25 21.72
CA ARG A 131 6.17 32.67 21.61
C ARG A 131 5.36 33.54 22.57
N THR A 132 4.06 33.33 22.67
CA THR A 132 3.21 34.05 23.62
C THR A 132 3.54 33.71 25.07
N GLU A 133 3.87 32.44 25.37
CA GLU A 133 4.32 32.01 26.70
C GLU A 133 5.62 32.73 27.10
N ARG A 134 6.60 32.79 26.19
CA ARG A 134 7.85 33.53 26.44
C ARG A 134 7.61 35.02 26.67
N ALA A 135 6.74 35.65 25.88
CA ALA A 135 6.40 37.07 26.04
C ALA A 135 5.66 37.36 27.36
N THR A 136 4.69 36.53 27.72
CA THR A 136 3.92 36.66 28.97
C THR A 136 4.80 36.41 30.19
N LYS A 137 5.66 35.40 30.15
CA LYS A 137 6.64 35.13 31.21
C LYS A 137 7.60 36.30 31.42
N TRP A 138 8.10 36.89 30.35
CA TRP A 138 8.95 38.08 30.43
C TRP A 138 8.18 39.27 31.02
N SER A 139 6.95 39.52 30.56
CA SER A 139 6.10 40.59 31.12
C SER A 139 5.79 40.38 32.61
N LEU A 140 5.65 39.12 33.04
CA LEU A 140 5.42 38.78 34.44
C LEU A 140 6.67 39.04 35.28
N GLN A 141 7.86 38.65 34.80
CA GLN A 141 9.13 38.96 35.47
C GLN A 141 9.37 40.46 35.60
N GLU A 142 9.04 41.24 34.55
CA GLU A 142 9.13 42.69 34.59
C GLU A 142 8.18 43.31 35.64
N LEU A 143 6.97 42.75 35.80
CA LEU A 143 6.04 43.15 36.86
C LEU A 143 6.54 42.77 38.25
N GLU A 144 7.13 41.59 38.41
CA GLU A 144 7.74 41.15 39.68
C GLU A 144 8.89 42.08 40.10
N ILE A 145 9.76 42.48 39.17
CA ILE A 145 10.85 43.43 39.45
C ILE A 145 10.28 44.78 39.89
N LYS A 146 9.30 45.32 39.14
CA LYS A 146 8.64 46.60 39.50
C LYS A 146 7.94 46.53 40.84
N TYR A 147 7.28 45.41 41.13
CA TYR A 147 6.62 45.17 42.40
C TYR A 147 7.64 45.13 43.55
N ASN A 148 8.74 44.38 43.41
CA ASN A 148 9.78 44.32 44.43
C ASN A 148 10.42 45.69 44.67
N ALA A 149 10.72 46.46 43.62
CA ALA A 149 11.23 47.82 43.77
C ALA A 149 10.23 48.75 44.48
N ALA A 150 8.92 48.60 44.24
CA ALA A 150 7.90 49.35 44.95
C ALA A 150 7.80 48.94 46.43
N VAL A 151 7.95 47.65 46.74
CA VAL A 151 8.01 47.13 48.11
C VAL A 151 9.24 47.68 48.85
N GLU A 152 10.43 47.63 48.23
CA GLU A 152 11.66 48.20 48.81
C GLU A 152 11.50 49.69 49.11
N LYS A 153 10.97 50.45 48.14
CA LYS A 153 10.68 51.87 48.34
C LYS A 153 9.69 52.10 49.50
N THR A 154 8.66 51.27 49.61
CA THR A 154 7.67 51.38 50.70
C THR A 154 8.31 51.12 52.05
N ALA A 155 9.14 50.08 52.16
CA ALA A 155 9.87 49.77 53.40
C ALA A 155 10.82 50.90 53.83
N ILE A 156 11.51 51.54 52.88
CA ILE A 156 12.37 52.70 53.16
C ILE A 156 11.51 53.85 53.70
N LEU A 157 10.41 54.19 53.03
CA LEU A 157 9.51 55.27 53.48
C LEU A 157 8.89 54.99 54.85
N GLU A 158 8.50 53.74 55.14
CA GLU A 158 8.02 53.34 56.47
C GLU A 158 9.10 53.56 57.54
N SER A 159 10.37 53.23 57.24
CA SER A 159 11.49 53.48 58.16
C SER A 159 11.76 54.98 58.38
N GLU A 160 11.66 55.81 57.34
CA GLU A 160 11.80 57.26 57.43
C GLU A 160 10.67 57.88 58.28
N VAL A 161 9.43 57.39 58.11
CA VAL A 161 8.28 57.81 58.92
C VAL A 161 8.47 57.41 60.39
N ALA A 162 8.96 56.19 60.66
CA ALA A 162 9.27 55.74 62.01
C ALA A 162 10.39 56.57 62.66
N ALA A 163 11.48 56.87 61.94
CA ALA A 163 12.56 57.73 62.41
C ALA A 163 12.06 59.16 62.70
N LYS A 164 11.20 59.71 61.83
CA LYS A 164 10.54 60.99 62.09
C LYS A 164 9.70 60.95 63.36
N ALA A 165 8.92 59.88 63.57
CA ALA A 165 8.10 59.73 64.77
C ALA A 165 8.97 59.68 66.05
N ALA A 166 10.06 58.92 66.03
CA ALA A 166 11.02 58.87 67.14
C ALA A 166 11.65 60.24 67.43
N LEU A 167 12.07 60.97 66.38
CA LEU A 167 12.62 62.32 66.54
C LEU A 167 11.56 63.30 67.10
N THR A 168 10.29 63.17 66.70
CA THR A 168 9.23 64.00 67.27
C THR A 168 8.95 63.68 68.74
N GLU A 169 9.08 62.42 69.16
CA GLU A 169 8.99 62.02 70.57
C GLU A 169 10.16 62.60 71.38
N GLU A 170 11.39 62.50 70.86
CA GLU A 170 12.57 63.08 71.51
C GLU A 170 12.47 64.61 71.64
N VAL A 171 12.05 65.31 70.58
CA VAL A 171 11.78 66.75 70.63
C VAL A 171 10.71 67.07 71.67
N GLN A 172 9.67 66.24 71.78
CA GLN A 172 8.62 66.45 72.78
C GLN A 172 9.15 66.24 74.20
N ARG A 173 9.94 65.19 74.42
CA ARG A 173 10.60 64.91 75.69
C ARG A 173 11.57 66.03 76.10
N LEU A 174 12.41 66.51 75.18
CA LEU A 174 13.29 67.66 75.43
C LEU A 174 12.50 68.93 75.74
N LYS A 175 11.34 69.14 75.13
CA LYS A 175 10.43 70.25 75.48
C LYS A 175 9.83 70.08 76.87
N ASP A 176 9.51 68.86 77.30
CA ASP A 176 9.05 68.56 78.65
C ASP A 176 10.17 68.81 79.67
N GLU A 177 11.38 68.28 79.43
CA GLU A 177 12.58 68.51 80.26
C GLU A 177 12.95 70.01 80.34
N LEU A 178 12.84 70.75 79.23
CA LEU A 178 13.05 72.21 79.23
C LEU A 178 11.97 72.94 80.01
N ARG A 179 10.72 72.46 79.98
CA ARG A 179 9.64 73.00 80.82
C ARG A 179 9.93 72.74 82.29
N ASP A 180 10.30 71.52 82.65
CA ASP A 180 10.63 71.15 84.02
C ASP A 180 11.82 71.95 84.56
N ALA A 181 12.91 72.08 83.79
CA ALA A 181 14.07 72.89 84.16
C ALA A 181 13.71 74.38 84.29
N ASN A 182 12.82 74.92 83.45
CA ASN A 182 12.34 76.29 83.60
C ASN A 182 11.47 76.47 84.85
N VAL A 183 10.64 75.47 85.21
CA VAL A 183 9.90 75.46 86.48
C VAL A 183 10.86 75.42 87.65
N GLU A 184 11.88 74.57 87.61
CA GLU A 184 12.93 74.50 88.64
C GLU A 184 13.67 75.84 88.78
N LEU A 185 14.08 76.46 87.67
CA LEU A 185 14.68 77.80 87.68
C LEU A 185 13.72 78.86 88.22
N ALA A 186 12.43 78.79 87.92
CA ALA A 186 11.43 79.71 88.47
C ALA A 186 11.28 79.53 89.99
N VAL A 187 11.27 78.29 90.49
CA VAL A 187 11.26 77.97 91.92
C VAL A 187 12.56 78.40 92.59
N MET A 188 13.73 78.20 91.97
CA MET A 188 15.02 78.69 92.48
C MET A 188 15.05 80.21 92.55
N LYS A 189 14.52 80.92 91.54
CA LYS A 189 14.39 82.38 91.54
C LYS A 189 13.38 82.85 92.60
N SER A 190 12.26 82.16 92.81
CA SER A 190 11.32 82.49 93.89
C SER A 190 11.91 82.20 95.27
N ASN A 191 12.72 81.14 95.41
CA ASN A 191 13.45 80.82 96.64
C ASN A 191 14.60 81.81 96.90
N GLN A 192 15.33 82.27 95.87
CA GLN A 192 16.29 83.38 95.96
C GLN A 192 15.60 84.72 96.25
N ALA A 193 14.39 84.95 95.75
CA ALA A 193 13.60 86.14 96.08
C ALA A 193 13.01 86.08 97.50
N SER A 194 12.77 84.87 98.04
CA SER A 194 12.32 84.63 99.42
C SER A 194 13.48 84.59 100.43
N MET A 195 14.71 84.33 99.97
CA MET A 195 15.97 84.45 100.69
C MET A 195 16.69 85.73 100.26
N SER A 196 16.19 86.87 100.70
CA SER A 196 16.87 88.16 100.53
C SER A 196 18.33 88.12 100.98
N ASN A 197 19.15 88.91 100.26
CA ASN A 197 20.39 89.56 100.71
C ASN A 197 21.63 88.69 100.96
N GLY A 198 22.58 88.72 100.02
CA GLY A 198 23.96 88.36 100.29
C GLY A 198 24.81 88.10 99.05
N SER A 199 25.44 89.16 98.54
CA SER A 199 26.79 89.22 97.94
C SER A 199 27.38 88.05 97.10
N SER A 200 27.79 88.42 95.88
CA SER A 200 29.13 88.24 95.28
C SER A 200 29.76 86.84 95.17
N ALA A 201 30.10 86.42 93.94
CA ALA A 201 31.50 86.28 93.51
C ALA A 201 31.63 85.69 92.09
N THR A 202 32.65 86.19 91.40
CA THR A 202 33.35 85.68 90.22
C THR A 202 33.75 84.21 90.31
N LEU A 203 33.97 83.52 89.18
CA LEU A 203 35.11 82.59 88.98
C LEU A 203 35.27 82.19 87.50
N SER A 204 36.52 82.24 87.07
CA SER A 204 37.08 81.73 85.81
C SER A 204 37.44 80.24 85.97
N SER A 205 37.40 79.46 84.89
CA SER A 205 38.15 78.20 84.81
C SER A 205 38.47 77.84 83.36
N HIS A 206 39.57 77.12 83.23
CA HIS A 206 40.49 77.00 82.12
C HIS A 206 40.52 75.54 81.61
N GLN A 207 41.12 75.35 80.44
CA GLN A 207 41.75 74.13 79.90
C GLN A 207 40.92 73.10 79.11
N GLY A 208 41.53 72.66 78.01
CA GLY A 208 41.23 71.42 77.30
C GLY A 208 41.72 71.41 75.85
N SER A 209 43.01 71.15 75.62
CA SER A 209 43.56 70.75 74.33
C SER A 209 42.93 69.43 73.84
N ASP A 210 42.83 69.20 72.52
CA ASP A 210 43.67 68.22 71.79
C ASP A 210 43.23 68.01 70.31
N THR A 211 44.21 67.58 69.50
CA THR A 211 44.16 66.71 68.31
C THR A 211 43.48 67.13 66.98
N SER A 212 44.34 67.52 66.04
CA SER A 212 44.50 67.09 64.63
C SER A 212 43.34 66.39 63.88
N LEU A 213 43.05 66.85 62.65
CA LEU A 213 42.81 66.02 61.43
C LEU A 213 42.70 66.93 60.17
N PRO A 214 43.33 66.59 59.03
CA PRO A 214 43.18 67.34 57.79
C PRO A 214 42.15 66.71 56.81
N ASP A 215 41.44 67.61 56.14
CA ASP A 215 41.11 67.66 54.70
C ASP A 215 40.80 66.35 53.94
N VAL A 216 39.52 66.14 53.60
CA VAL A 216 39.09 65.28 52.48
C VAL A 216 38.01 65.99 51.67
N THR A 217 38.33 66.16 50.39
CA THR A 217 37.56 66.71 49.27
C THR A 217 36.17 66.11 49.04
N PRO A 218 35.20 66.86 48.48
CA PRO A 218 33.91 66.34 48.05
C PRO A 218 33.95 65.80 46.61
N TYR A 219 33.57 64.53 46.41
CA TYR A 219 33.29 63.98 45.08
C TYR A 219 31.83 64.19 44.70
N ARG A 220 31.66 64.91 43.60
CA ARG A 220 30.45 65.10 42.81
C ARG A 220 30.32 63.90 41.85
N SER A 221 29.21 63.17 41.90
CA SER A 221 28.86 62.18 40.87
C SER A 221 27.91 62.80 39.85
N PRO A 222 28.21 62.73 38.53
CA PRO A 222 27.27 63.07 37.48
C PRO A 222 26.60 61.82 36.89
N ILE A 223 25.35 62.06 36.49
CA ILE A 223 24.53 61.45 35.44
C ILE A 223 25.31 60.76 34.29
N GLY A 224 24.82 59.59 33.88
CA GLY A 224 25.08 58.91 32.60
C GLY A 224 24.40 57.53 32.59
N SER A 225 23.20 57.40 32.00
CA SER A 225 22.96 56.90 30.64
C SER A 225 23.69 55.60 30.30
N ASN A 226 22.94 54.51 30.16
CA ASN A 226 23.03 53.63 28.98
C ASN A 226 21.83 52.70 28.88
N TYR A 227 21.05 52.94 27.83
CA TYR A 227 20.12 52.07 27.17
C TYR A 227 20.90 51.04 26.31
N GLU A 228 20.24 49.90 26.07
CA GLU A 228 20.46 48.95 24.97
C GLU A 228 21.80 48.21 24.85
N ALA A 229 21.74 46.88 25.02
CA ALA A 229 22.28 45.94 24.05
C ALA A 229 21.72 44.52 24.28
N MET A 230 20.88 44.08 23.34
CA MET A 230 20.64 42.65 23.06
C MET A 230 21.97 41.95 22.69
N PRO A 231 22.11 40.66 23.01
CA PRO A 231 22.87 39.78 22.11
C PRO A 231 22.02 38.60 21.61
N SER A 232 21.93 38.47 20.29
CA SER A 232 21.41 37.31 19.58
C SER A 232 22.50 36.26 19.30
N LEU A 233 22.10 34.98 19.40
CA LEU A 233 22.60 33.79 18.67
C LEU A 233 24.07 33.35 18.84
N ARG A 234 24.30 32.13 19.37
CA ARG A 234 24.70 30.91 18.59
C ARG A 234 25.18 29.73 19.47
N ALA A 235 24.45 28.62 19.35
CA ALA A 235 24.89 27.20 19.32
C ALA A 235 25.53 26.46 20.53
N ARG A 236 24.80 25.41 20.95
CA ARG A 236 25.22 24.01 21.26
C ARG A 236 26.18 23.74 22.43
N LEU A 237 25.67 23.05 23.46
CA LEU A 237 26.16 21.70 23.83
C LEU A 237 25.18 20.97 24.77
N ALA A 238 25.00 19.68 24.49
CA ALA A 238 24.19 18.73 25.26
C ALA A 238 24.92 18.21 26.50
N LYS A 239 24.19 17.93 27.59
CA LYS A 239 24.03 16.58 28.21
C LYS A 239 23.35 16.65 29.59
N ASN A 240 22.37 15.76 29.72
CA ASN A 240 21.94 15.01 30.91
C ASN A 240 21.60 15.73 32.22
N SER A 241 20.32 15.67 32.60
CA SER A 241 19.96 15.15 33.93
C SER A 241 18.63 14.40 33.86
N ALA A 242 18.72 13.09 34.10
CA ALA A 242 17.60 12.26 34.46
C ALA A 242 17.40 12.39 35.97
N LEU A 243 16.19 12.73 36.42
CA LEU A 243 15.72 12.38 37.75
C LEU A 243 14.24 12.02 37.70
N GLN A 244 13.98 10.76 38.01
CA GLN A 244 12.69 10.24 38.45
C GLN A 244 12.21 11.02 39.68
N ARG A 245 10.91 11.33 39.71
CA ARG A 245 10.11 11.22 40.94
C ARG A 245 8.66 10.93 40.59
N SER A 246 8.15 9.90 41.23
CA SER A 246 6.81 9.35 41.13
C SER A 246 5.88 9.91 42.21
N SER A 247 4.59 9.79 41.90
CA SER A 247 3.40 9.76 42.78
C SER A 247 2.81 11.08 43.27
N ALA A 248 1.59 11.39 42.79
CA ALA A 248 0.35 11.05 43.51
C ALA A 248 -0.88 11.13 42.57
N ARG A 249 -1.84 10.24 42.82
CA ARG A 249 -3.15 10.13 42.17
C ARG A 249 -4.19 10.94 42.94
N LEU A 250 -5.25 11.42 42.28
CA LEU A 250 -6.65 11.40 42.74
C LEU A 250 -7.59 11.53 41.53
N ALA A 251 -8.79 10.97 41.64
CA ALA A 251 -9.67 10.51 40.58
C ALA A 251 -11.01 11.28 40.48
N GLY A 252 -11.75 11.09 39.37
CA GLY A 252 -13.20 11.35 39.18
C GLY A 252 -13.55 11.80 37.75
N SER A 253 -13.97 10.91 36.81
CA SER A 253 -15.34 10.44 36.47
C SER A 253 -16.17 11.48 35.67
N GLY A 254 -16.86 11.23 34.53
CA GLY A 254 -17.19 10.05 33.69
C GLY A 254 -17.22 10.47 32.20
N SER A 255 -17.70 9.76 31.17
CA SER A 255 -18.56 8.58 30.98
C SER A 255 -18.41 8.04 29.54
N VAL A 256 -18.91 6.81 29.30
CA VAL A 256 -18.54 5.78 28.30
C VAL A 256 -19.44 5.79 27.02
N PRO A 257 -19.13 5.06 25.92
CA PRO A 257 -19.73 3.72 25.65
C PRO A 257 -18.68 2.65 25.23
N THR A 258 -18.63 1.45 25.86
CA THR A 258 -19.34 0.17 25.53
C THR A 258 -18.64 -0.56 24.36
N ALA A 259 -18.14 -1.80 24.39
CA ALA A 259 -18.12 -2.87 25.38
C ALA A 259 -16.91 -3.81 25.14
N THR A 260 -16.33 -4.27 26.25
CA THR A 260 -15.81 -5.62 26.57
C THR A 260 -14.90 -6.39 25.60
N GLY A 261 -13.63 -6.48 26.02
CA GLY A 261 -12.62 -7.42 25.53
C GLY A 261 -11.25 -7.15 26.15
N THR A 262 -11.18 -7.14 27.49
CA THR A 262 -9.96 -7.02 28.33
C THR A 262 -8.87 -8.00 27.89
N VAL A 263 -7.61 -7.57 27.70
CA VAL A 263 -6.59 -7.49 28.78
C VAL A 263 -5.72 -6.23 28.63
N SER A 264 -5.75 -5.39 29.68
CA SER A 264 -4.85 -4.26 29.90
C SER A 264 -3.42 -4.68 30.21
N GLY A 265 -2.48 -3.83 29.82
CA GLY A 265 -1.05 -4.03 29.98
C GLY A 265 -0.54 -4.01 31.42
N ALA A 266 0.56 -4.76 31.61
CA ALA A 266 1.68 -4.54 32.53
C ALA A 266 2.75 -5.62 32.24
N PRO A 267 3.96 -5.51 32.79
CA PRO A 267 5.09 -4.68 32.35
C PRO A 267 5.82 -5.28 31.13
N ASN A 268 6.81 -4.58 30.59
CA ASN A 268 7.66 -5.05 29.47
C ASN A 268 8.44 -6.33 29.86
N ASN A 269 7.83 -7.51 29.70
CA ASN A 269 8.54 -8.79 29.76
C ASN A 269 8.95 -9.20 28.34
N PRO A 270 10.24 -9.07 27.98
CA PRO A 270 10.71 -9.35 26.61
C PRO A 270 10.43 -10.80 26.19
N VAL A 271 10.40 -11.75 27.13
CA VAL A 271 10.10 -13.15 26.84
C VAL A 271 8.65 -13.32 26.38
N LYS A 272 7.70 -12.58 26.99
CA LYS A 272 6.29 -12.65 26.62
C LYS A 272 6.03 -11.98 25.27
N ALA A 273 6.72 -10.88 24.97
CA ALA A 273 6.66 -10.24 23.65
C ALA A 273 7.20 -11.16 22.53
N VAL A 274 8.29 -11.89 22.79
CA VAL A 274 8.83 -12.89 21.85
C VAL A 274 7.87 -14.07 21.69
N GLN A 275 7.27 -14.56 22.78
CA GLN A 275 6.25 -15.61 22.74
C GLN A 275 5.05 -15.21 21.85
N ASP A 276 4.56 -13.98 22.01
CA ASP A 276 3.43 -13.44 21.24
C ASP A 276 3.79 -13.17 19.78
N MET A 277 5.04 -12.80 19.48
CA MET A 277 5.52 -12.72 18.10
C MET A 277 5.65 -14.10 17.45
N VAL A 278 6.18 -15.09 18.15
CA VAL A 278 6.28 -16.48 17.66
C VAL A 278 4.89 -17.07 17.42
N GLY A 279 3.91 -16.78 18.29
CA GLY A 279 2.51 -17.14 18.08
C GLY A 279 1.92 -16.50 16.81
N ARG A 280 2.20 -15.22 16.57
CA ARG A 280 1.78 -14.51 15.35
C ARG A 280 2.47 -15.04 14.09
N VAL A 281 3.76 -15.40 14.17
CA VAL A 281 4.50 -16.02 13.05
C VAL A 281 3.93 -17.39 12.71
N LYS A 282 3.63 -18.23 13.70
CA LYS A 282 2.98 -19.54 13.46
C LYS A 282 1.60 -19.40 12.82
N SER A 283 0.82 -18.41 13.22
CA SER A 283 -0.48 -18.10 12.59
C SER A 283 -0.31 -17.64 11.14
N LEU A 284 0.69 -16.80 10.88
CA LEU A 284 1.05 -16.36 9.53
C LEU A 284 1.51 -17.53 8.65
N GLU A 285 2.34 -18.44 9.16
CA GLU A 285 2.77 -19.63 8.43
C GLU A 285 1.61 -20.57 8.11
N ALA A 286 0.68 -20.79 9.05
CA ALA A 286 -0.52 -21.59 8.80
C ALA A 286 -1.40 -20.99 7.69
N ARG A 287 -1.58 -19.66 7.71
CA ARG A 287 -2.33 -18.94 6.65
C ARG A 287 -1.58 -18.97 5.32
N LEU A 288 -0.26 -18.85 5.33
CA LEU A 288 0.57 -18.91 4.13
C LEU A 288 0.61 -20.32 3.52
N ALA A 289 0.61 -21.36 4.36
CA ALA A 289 0.47 -22.75 3.93
C ALA A 289 -0.90 -23.02 3.31
N SER A 290 -1.97 -22.48 3.89
CA SER A 290 -3.33 -22.54 3.30
C SER A 290 -3.40 -21.83 1.95
N CYS A 291 -2.82 -20.63 1.82
CA CYS A 291 -2.72 -19.93 0.54
C CYS A 291 -1.91 -20.71 -0.49
N ARG A 292 -0.80 -21.36 -0.09
CA ARG A 292 -0.03 -22.24 -0.98
C ARG A 292 -0.86 -23.44 -1.43
N SER A 293 -1.58 -24.10 -0.53
CA SER A 293 -2.46 -25.24 -0.89
C SER A 293 -3.53 -24.87 -1.91
N LEU A 294 -4.03 -23.63 -1.91
CA LEU A 294 -5.03 -23.15 -2.86
C LEU A 294 -4.42 -22.69 -4.19
N VAL A 295 -3.19 -22.18 -4.18
CA VAL A 295 -2.52 -21.60 -5.36
C VAL A 295 -1.66 -22.63 -6.10
N THR A 296 -1.07 -23.61 -5.40
CA THR A 296 -0.21 -24.65 -6.00
C THR A 296 -0.90 -25.50 -7.07
N PRO A 297 -2.18 -25.89 -6.96
CA PRO A 297 -2.89 -26.59 -8.03
C PRO A 297 -3.14 -25.73 -9.28
N LEU A 298 -3.17 -24.39 -9.14
CA LEU A 298 -3.40 -23.44 -10.22
C LEU A 298 -2.12 -23.07 -11.00
N LEU A 299 -0.96 -23.43 -10.45
CA LEU A 299 0.36 -23.18 -11.04
C LEU A 299 0.95 -24.42 -11.74
N GLN A 300 0.32 -25.58 -11.61
CA GLN A 300 0.72 -26.77 -12.35
C GLN A 300 0.09 -26.75 -13.76
N PRO A 301 0.88 -26.95 -14.83
CA PRO A 301 0.32 -27.18 -16.15
C PRO A 301 -0.52 -28.47 -16.14
N PRO A 302 -1.63 -28.54 -16.90
CA PRO A 302 -2.46 -29.74 -16.94
C PRO A 302 -1.63 -30.95 -17.43
N PRO A 303 -1.94 -32.18 -16.97
CA PRO A 303 -1.26 -33.37 -17.47
C PRO A 303 -1.49 -33.48 -18.97
N SER A 304 -0.41 -33.40 -19.74
CA SER A 304 -0.44 -33.63 -21.19
C SER A 304 -0.96 -35.04 -21.46
N TYR A 305 -2.18 -35.16 -21.98
CA TYR A 305 -2.63 -36.39 -22.61
C TYR A 305 -1.79 -36.61 -23.87
N SER A 306 -0.77 -37.45 -23.75
CA SER A 306 0.00 -37.97 -24.86
C SER A 306 -0.92 -38.84 -25.72
N THR A 307 -1.38 -38.31 -26.85
CA THR A 307 -1.99 -39.12 -27.91
C THR A 307 -0.92 -39.38 -28.96
N SER A 308 -0.33 -40.57 -28.89
CA SER A 308 0.48 -41.13 -29.96
C SER A 308 -0.40 -41.39 -31.18
N ILE A 309 -0.15 -40.69 -32.29
CA ILE A 309 -0.69 -41.04 -33.61
C ILE A 309 0.46 -41.66 -34.43
N PRO A 310 0.28 -42.87 -35.00
CA PRO A 310 1.30 -43.51 -35.81
C PRO A 310 1.38 -42.88 -37.21
N ASN A 311 2.59 -42.98 -37.75
CA ASN A 311 3.06 -42.47 -39.03
C ASN A 311 2.34 -43.13 -40.22
N THR A 312 1.88 -42.34 -41.21
CA THR A 312 1.63 -42.85 -42.58
C THR A 312 2.14 -41.85 -43.62
N SER A 313 3.05 -42.35 -44.46
CA SER A 313 3.66 -41.69 -45.61
C SER A 313 2.65 -41.07 -46.59
N GLY A 314 2.96 -39.89 -47.12
CA GLY A 314 2.22 -39.25 -48.21
C GLY A 314 2.99 -38.07 -48.79
N ARG A 315 3.22 -38.11 -50.10
CA ARG A 315 4.16 -37.34 -50.91
C ARG A 315 3.44 -36.23 -51.69
N ALA A 316 3.93 -34.98 -51.66
CA ALA A 316 3.83 -33.92 -52.69
C ALA A 316 4.52 -32.65 -52.13
N SER A 317 5.67 -32.15 -52.61
CA SER A 317 6.07 -31.59 -53.92
C SER A 317 5.50 -30.19 -54.23
N LEU A 318 6.43 -29.26 -54.54
CA LEU A 318 6.30 -27.92 -55.16
C LEU A 318 5.89 -26.78 -54.20
N GLN A 319 6.41 -25.55 -54.22
CA GLN A 319 7.37 -24.81 -55.04
C GLN A 319 7.61 -23.43 -54.38
N GLY A 320 8.72 -22.74 -54.71
CA GLY A 320 8.84 -21.27 -54.57
C GLY A 320 9.91 -20.80 -53.59
N SER A 321 11.18 -20.80 -53.97
CA SER A 321 11.90 -19.67 -54.61
C SER A 321 12.37 -18.60 -53.62
N SER A 322 13.63 -18.74 -53.19
CA SER A 322 14.43 -17.72 -52.53
C SER A 322 15.06 -16.82 -53.58
N ILE A 323 14.87 -15.49 -53.48
CA ILE A 323 15.65 -14.51 -54.23
C ILE A 323 16.32 -13.59 -53.22
N SER A 324 17.65 -13.68 -53.20
CA SER A 324 18.55 -12.74 -52.56
C SER A 324 18.85 -11.61 -53.53
N SER A 325 18.76 -10.36 -53.07
CA SER A 325 19.55 -9.28 -53.66
C SER A 325 19.86 -8.20 -52.64
N THR A 326 21.16 -8.05 -52.44
CA THR A 326 21.90 -7.02 -51.73
C THR A 326 21.79 -5.67 -52.44
N LEU A 327 21.63 -4.57 -51.70
CA LEU A 327 22.00 -3.24 -52.19
C LEU A 327 22.68 -2.42 -51.10
N SER A 328 23.86 -1.90 -51.46
CA SER A 328 24.68 -0.97 -50.71
C SER A 328 24.56 0.43 -51.31
N SER A 329 24.67 1.44 -50.43
CA SER A 329 25.27 2.78 -50.62
C SER A 329 24.59 3.85 -51.49
N SER A 330 24.25 4.99 -50.85
CA SER A 330 24.93 6.31 -51.00
C SER A 330 24.01 7.56 -51.16
N SER A 331 24.26 8.54 -50.27
CA SER A 331 24.37 10.00 -50.46
C SER A 331 23.18 10.91 -50.90
N ARG A 332 22.64 11.69 -49.92
CA ARG A 332 22.36 13.18 -49.81
C ARG A 332 22.00 14.06 -51.05
N PRO A 333 21.52 15.33 -50.91
CA PRO A 333 20.64 16.02 -49.93
C PRO A 333 19.57 16.98 -50.57
N GLY A 334 18.59 17.51 -49.82
CA GLY A 334 17.77 18.67 -50.25
C GLY A 334 16.43 18.87 -49.50
N SER A 335 16.24 20.04 -48.87
CA SER A 335 15.02 20.54 -48.16
C SER A 335 14.06 21.27 -49.14
N PRO A 336 12.91 21.93 -48.77
CA PRO A 336 12.18 22.05 -47.49
C PRO A 336 10.61 21.95 -47.58
N THR A 337 9.93 22.19 -46.44
CA THR A 337 8.52 22.68 -46.23
C THR A 337 7.31 21.78 -46.51
N ALA A 338 6.52 21.45 -45.46
CA ALA A 338 5.17 21.98 -45.21
C ALA A 338 4.44 21.23 -44.08
N TYR A 339 3.63 21.98 -43.32
CA TYR A 339 2.84 21.61 -42.13
C TYR A 339 1.61 20.73 -42.45
N SER A 340 1.33 19.70 -41.62
CA SER A 340 0.05 19.41 -40.90
C SER A 340 -0.06 17.95 -40.41
N PRO A 341 -0.94 17.63 -39.44
CA PRO A 341 -0.57 16.95 -38.20
C PRO A 341 -0.70 15.42 -38.23
N ALA A 342 0.16 14.77 -37.43
CA ALA A 342 0.12 13.34 -37.18
C ALA A 342 -0.83 12.99 -36.03
N SER A 343 -1.68 11.99 -36.29
CA SER A 343 -2.49 11.26 -35.31
C SER A 343 -1.62 10.66 -34.21
N SER A 344 -2.04 10.86 -32.96
CA SER A 344 -1.45 10.30 -31.75
C SER A 344 -1.55 8.77 -31.72
N THR A 345 -0.43 8.08 -31.88
CA THR A 345 -0.30 6.66 -31.56
C THR A 345 -0.10 6.48 -30.06
N LEU A 346 -1.00 5.69 -29.47
CA LEU A 346 -0.99 5.24 -28.08
C LEU A 346 0.32 4.53 -27.75
N THR A 347 1.07 5.07 -26.80
CA THR A 347 2.25 4.41 -26.23
C THR A 347 1.80 3.40 -25.18
N SER A 348 2.15 2.13 -25.34
CA SER A 348 1.94 1.08 -24.33
C SER A 348 2.64 1.43 -23.01
N PRO A 349 2.06 1.08 -21.84
CA PRO A 349 2.66 1.37 -20.55
C PRO A 349 3.90 0.51 -20.31
N LYS A 350 5.01 1.17 -19.95
CA LYS A 350 6.26 0.52 -19.54
C LYS A 350 6.02 -0.37 -18.32
N VAL A 351 6.08 -1.69 -18.52
CA VAL A 351 6.14 -2.67 -17.44
C VAL A 351 7.43 -2.43 -16.65
N SER A 352 7.26 -2.25 -15.35
CA SER A 352 8.31 -1.92 -14.38
C SER A 352 9.44 -2.96 -14.39
N ARG A 353 10.70 -2.53 -14.50
CA ARG A 353 11.91 -3.40 -14.57
C ARG A 353 12.00 -4.48 -13.48
N ARG A 354 11.25 -4.34 -12.39
CA ARG A 354 11.26 -5.26 -11.24
C ARG A 354 10.50 -6.57 -11.49
N THR A 355 9.44 -6.57 -12.31
CA THR A 355 8.72 -7.81 -12.69
C THR A 355 9.52 -8.62 -13.72
N SER A 356 10.30 -7.95 -14.57
CA SER A 356 11.19 -8.60 -15.55
C SER A 356 12.26 -9.48 -14.89
N LEU A 357 12.83 -9.05 -13.76
CA LEU A 357 13.95 -9.76 -13.12
C LEU A 357 13.48 -11.07 -12.44
N LEU A 358 12.29 -11.04 -11.82
CA LEU A 358 11.73 -12.21 -11.14
C LEU A 358 11.31 -13.30 -12.14
N LEU A 359 10.70 -12.88 -13.25
CA LEU A 359 10.35 -13.78 -14.34
C LEU A 359 11.60 -14.37 -15.01
N GLN A 360 12.66 -13.57 -15.16
CA GLN A 360 13.93 -14.02 -15.71
C GLN A 360 14.63 -15.03 -14.79
N GLN A 361 14.59 -14.82 -13.47
CA GLN A 361 15.11 -15.78 -12.50
C GLN A 361 14.32 -17.11 -12.53
N HIS A 362 13.00 -17.06 -12.67
CA HIS A 362 12.18 -18.26 -12.72
C HIS A 362 12.43 -19.08 -14.00
N LEU A 363 12.61 -18.42 -15.15
CA LEU A 363 12.98 -19.06 -16.41
C LEU A 363 14.41 -19.62 -16.41
N GLN A 364 15.32 -19.01 -15.64
CA GLN A 364 16.68 -19.53 -15.44
C GLN A 364 16.63 -20.83 -14.63
N GLN A 365 15.91 -20.84 -13.50
CA GLN A 365 15.76 -22.02 -12.65
C GLN A 365 15.11 -23.19 -13.41
N HIS A 366 14.10 -22.92 -14.24
CA HIS A 366 13.46 -23.96 -15.03
C HIS A 366 14.40 -24.55 -16.11
N ARG A 367 15.34 -23.74 -16.65
CA ARG A 367 16.37 -24.24 -17.58
C ARG A 367 17.39 -25.12 -16.87
N GLU A 368 17.86 -24.69 -15.71
CA GLU A 368 18.81 -25.46 -14.89
C GLU A 368 18.24 -26.80 -14.43
N GLN A 369 16.95 -26.85 -14.08
CA GLN A 369 16.28 -28.11 -13.73
C GLN A 369 16.19 -29.08 -14.91
N ARG A 370 15.92 -28.60 -16.13
CA ARG A 370 15.92 -29.44 -17.33
C ARG A 370 17.32 -29.97 -17.65
N GLU A 371 18.35 -29.14 -17.51
CA GLU A 371 19.73 -29.57 -17.71
C GLU A 371 20.17 -30.60 -16.66
N GLN A 372 19.75 -30.46 -15.40
CA GLN A 372 20.00 -31.47 -14.37
C GLN A 372 19.31 -32.81 -14.70
N GLN A 373 18.05 -32.79 -15.12
CA GLN A 373 17.35 -34.01 -15.54
C GLN A 373 18.03 -34.67 -16.75
N LEU A 374 18.50 -33.90 -17.72
CA LEU A 374 19.26 -34.42 -18.86
C LEU A 374 20.59 -35.05 -18.43
N ARG A 375 21.31 -34.42 -17.49
CA ARG A 375 22.55 -34.99 -16.93
C ARG A 375 22.30 -36.25 -16.13
N GLU A 376 21.22 -36.29 -15.34
CA GLU A 376 20.84 -37.46 -14.55
C GLU A 376 20.39 -38.62 -15.45
N GLN A 377 19.64 -38.33 -16.51
CA GLN A 377 19.26 -39.31 -17.52
C GLN A 377 20.49 -39.86 -18.27
N GLN A 378 21.44 -39.00 -18.64
CA GLN A 378 22.71 -39.45 -19.23
C GLN A 378 23.55 -40.29 -18.25
N ARG A 379 23.55 -39.94 -16.96
CA ARG A 379 24.24 -40.71 -15.92
C ARG A 379 23.58 -42.07 -15.67
N ALA A 380 22.25 -42.14 -15.70
CA ALA A 380 21.50 -43.39 -15.60
C ALA A 380 21.76 -44.32 -16.80
N MET A 381 21.84 -43.76 -18.01
CA MET A 381 22.19 -44.51 -19.22
C MET A 381 23.64 -45.02 -19.20
N ALA A 382 24.57 -44.23 -18.67
CA ALA A 382 25.97 -44.65 -18.49
C ALA A 382 26.14 -45.69 -17.37
N GLY A 383 25.33 -45.62 -16.31
CA GLY A 383 25.33 -46.60 -15.21
C GLY A 383 24.74 -47.95 -15.59
N ALA A 384 23.72 -47.98 -16.47
CA ALA A 384 23.12 -49.21 -16.98
C ALA A 384 24.05 -49.99 -17.92
N GLY A 385 25.02 -49.33 -18.55
CA GLY A 385 26.04 -49.97 -19.41
C GLY A 385 27.16 -50.71 -18.67
N LEU A 386 27.29 -50.55 -17.35
CA LEU A 386 28.36 -51.14 -16.53
C LEU A 386 27.93 -52.39 -15.73
N VAL A 387 26.66 -52.79 -15.79
CA VAL A 387 26.12 -53.96 -15.07
C VAL A 387 25.90 -55.17 -16.00
N SER A 388 26.21 -55.05 -17.29
CA SER A 388 25.97 -56.10 -18.28
C SER A 388 27.25 -56.67 -18.93
N THR A 389 28.34 -56.78 -18.16
CA THR A 389 29.52 -57.59 -18.55
C THR A 389 29.78 -58.68 -17.53
#